data_AF-A0A970IPC1-F1
#
_entry.id   AF-A0A970IPC1-F1
#
_cell.length_a   1.000
_cell.length_b   1.000
_cell.length_c   1.000
_cell.angle_alpha   90.00
_cell.angle_beta   90.00
_cell.angle_gamma   90.00
#
_symmetry.space_group_name_H-M   'P 1'
#
loop_
_entity.id
_entity.type
_entity.pdbx_description
1 polymer ?
#
loop_
_entity_poly.entity_id
_entity_poly.type
_entity_poly.pdbx_seq_one_letter_code
_entity_poly.pdbx_strand_id
1 'polypeptide(L)'
;KDILRELEDIKRKEIKISIGNIMGSQIFADVGPHLNVNIQPAGSVDVNFTTEFIEAGINQTRLKIYMAVSTKVQIIIPFAGNKIDVSANIPVSETIIVGDVPESYINVPKDNNDFLKVVPTKDPFKD
;
A
#
# COMPACT_ATOMS: atom_id res chain seq x y z
N LYS A 1 4.89 -13.94 13.46
CA LYS A 1 3.96 -14.80 14.23
C LYS A 1 2.62 -14.10 14.48
N ASP A 2 2.61 -12.78 14.63
CA ASP A 2 1.40 -12.04 15.02
C ASP A 2 0.35 -11.92 13.91
N ILE A 3 0.75 -11.81 12.63
CA ILE A 3 -0.20 -11.80 11.50
C ILE A 3 -1.02 -13.09 11.43
N LEU A 4 -0.39 -14.24 11.74
CA LEU A 4 -1.08 -15.53 11.73
C LEU A 4 -2.12 -15.59 12.86
N ARG A 5 -1.78 -15.04 14.05
CA ARG A 5 -2.71 -14.92 15.18
C ARG A 5 -3.89 -14.02 14.85
N GLU A 6 -3.65 -12.91 14.15
CA GLU A 6 -4.72 -11.98 13.78
C GLU A 6 -5.66 -12.58 12.74
N LEU A 7 -5.13 -13.38 11.83
CA LEU A 7 -5.95 -14.16 10.89
C LEU A 7 -6.69 -15.32 11.59
N GLU A 8 -6.12 -15.92 12.63
CA GLU A 8 -6.81 -16.88 13.49
C GLU A 8 -7.93 -16.22 14.33
N ASP A 9 -7.76 -14.97 14.73
CA ASP A 9 -8.80 -14.19 15.42
C ASP A 9 -9.96 -13.86 14.47
N ILE A 10 -9.66 -13.49 13.22
CA ILE A 10 -10.68 -13.30 12.17
C ILE A 10 -11.48 -14.60 11.95
N LYS A 11 -10.83 -15.78 12.04
CA LYS A 11 -11.49 -17.08 11.90
C LYS A 11 -12.64 -17.29 12.91
N ARG A 12 -12.60 -16.62 14.07
CA ARG A 12 -13.63 -16.73 15.12
C ARG A 12 -14.77 -15.72 14.96
N LYS A 13 -14.73 -14.86 13.95
CA LYS A 13 -15.72 -13.79 13.78
C LYS A 13 -16.86 -14.26 12.88
N GLU A 14 -18.01 -14.52 13.48
CA GLU A 14 -19.26 -14.75 12.73
C GLU A 14 -19.70 -13.42 12.10
N ILE A 15 -19.85 -13.39 10.77
CA ILE A 15 -20.40 -12.23 10.06
C ILE A 15 -21.84 -12.51 9.71
N LYS A 16 -22.74 -11.59 10.03
CA LYS A 16 -24.14 -11.67 9.62
C LYS A 16 -24.33 -10.97 8.29
N ILE A 17 -24.81 -11.69 7.29
CA ILE A 17 -25.10 -11.16 5.96
C ILE A 17 -26.58 -11.46 5.65
N SER A 18 -27.32 -10.45 5.23
CA SER A 18 -28.72 -10.58 4.77
C SER A 18 -28.79 -11.41 3.48
N ILE A 19 -29.89 -12.14 3.29
CA ILE A 19 -30.11 -12.93 2.06
C ILE A 19 -30.12 -12.04 0.80
N GLY A 20 -30.66 -10.83 0.89
CA GLY A 20 -30.69 -9.91 -0.25
C GLY A 20 -29.31 -9.47 -0.73
N ASN A 21 -28.33 -9.33 0.18
CA ASN A 21 -26.91 -9.12 -0.17
C ASN A 21 -26.34 -10.33 -0.94
N ILE A 22 -26.62 -11.56 -0.49
CA ILE A 22 -26.13 -12.79 -1.14
C ILE A 22 -26.71 -12.93 -2.56
N MET A 23 -27.96 -12.55 -2.75
CA MET A 23 -28.63 -12.58 -4.06
C MET A 23 -28.19 -11.44 -5.00
N GLY A 24 -27.32 -10.53 -4.54
CA GLY A 24 -26.85 -9.39 -5.35
C GLY A 24 -27.91 -8.32 -5.62
N SER A 25 -28.99 -8.30 -4.85
CA SER A 25 -30.05 -7.31 -5.02
C SER A 25 -29.70 -6.02 -4.27
N GLN A 26 -29.49 -4.93 -5.00
CA GLN A 26 -29.23 -3.61 -4.38
C GLN A 26 -30.44 -3.09 -3.60
N ILE A 27 -31.65 -3.43 -4.04
CA ILE A 27 -32.91 -2.98 -3.44
C ILE A 27 -33.21 -3.70 -2.12
N PHE A 28 -32.81 -4.97 -2.01
CA PHE A 28 -33.00 -5.79 -0.82
C PHE A 28 -31.70 -6.01 -0.04
N ALA A 29 -30.66 -5.22 -0.31
CA ALA A 29 -29.33 -5.43 0.24
C ALA A 29 -29.36 -5.58 1.76
N ASP A 30 -30.20 -4.85 2.49
CA ASP A 30 -30.30 -4.95 3.95
C ASP A 30 -31.65 -5.49 4.46
N VAL A 31 -32.42 -6.16 3.58
CA VAL A 31 -33.77 -6.63 3.89
C VAL A 31 -33.81 -8.15 3.95
N GLY A 32 -34.50 -8.67 4.96
CA GLY A 32 -34.80 -10.10 5.11
C GLY A 32 -33.99 -10.80 6.21
N PRO A 33 -34.09 -12.14 6.28
CA PRO A 33 -33.37 -12.92 7.28
C PRO A 33 -31.86 -12.79 7.14
N HIS A 34 -31.17 -12.72 8.28
CA HIS A 34 -29.71 -12.68 8.33
C HIS A 34 -29.17 -14.11 8.44
N LEU A 35 -28.14 -14.39 7.66
CA LEU A 35 -27.42 -15.65 7.67
C LEU A 35 -26.06 -15.46 8.34
N ASN A 36 -25.69 -16.39 9.21
CA ASN A 36 -24.36 -16.43 9.80
C ASN A 36 -23.38 -17.00 8.78
N VAL A 37 -22.30 -16.26 8.53
CA VAL A 37 -21.23 -16.60 7.61
C VAL A 37 -19.94 -16.75 8.40
N ASN A 38 -19.25 -17.87 8.16
CA ASN A 38 -17.95 -18.13 8.77
C ASN A 38 -16.85 -17.93 7.73
N ILE A 39 -15.83 -17.18 8.14
CA ILE A 39 -14.66 -16.91 7.32
C ILE A 39 -13.51 -17.74 7.87
N GLN A 40 -12.87 -18.54 7.02
CA GLN A 40 -11.72 -19.34 7.41
C GLN A 40 -10.55 -19.11 6.45
N PRO A 41 -9.34 -18.81 6.94
CA PRO A 41 -8.14 -18.82 6.12
C PRO A 41 -7.94 -20.18 5.45
N ALA A 42 -7.79 -20.18 4.14
CA ALA A 42 -7.64 -21.36 3.30
C ALA A 42 -6.15 -21.64 3.04
N GLY A 43 -5.41 -21.96 4.09
CA GLY A 43 -4.01 -22.36 3.99
C GLY A 43 -3.03 -21.40 4.66
N SER A 44 -1.82 -21.33 4.09
CA SER A 44 -0.73 -20.48 4.60
C SER A 44 -0.89 -19.01 4.17
N VAL A 45 -0.20 -18.14 4.88
CA VAL A 45 -0.14 -16.70 4.64
C VAL A 45 1.25 -16.41 4.13
N ASP A 46 1.34 -15.90 2.90
CA ASP A 46 2.59 -15.46 2.31
C ASP A 46 2.82 -14.00 2.68
N VAL A 47 3.96 -13.72 3.31
CA VAL A 47 4.35 -12.38 3.75
C VAL A 47 5.72 -12.06 3.19
N ASN A 48 5.81 -10.97 2.42
CA ASN A 48 7.05 -10.47 1.86
C ASN A 48 7.27 -9.02 2.29
N PHE A 49 8.52 -8.63 2.49
CA PHE A 49 8.89 -7.24 2.75
C PHE A 49 9.55 -6.64 1.52
N THR A 50 9.08 -5.46 1.11
CA THR A 50 9.62 -4.69 -0.01
C THR A 50 10.13 -3.36 0.52
N THR A 51 11.30 -2.94 0.03
CA THR A 51 11.92 -1.67 0.41
C THR A 51 12.01 -0.75 -0.80
N GLU A 52 11.66 0.51 -0.62
CA GLU A 52 11.70 1.55 -1.65
C GLU A 52 12.51 2.76 -1.16
N PHE A 53 13.42 3.25 -1.99
CA PHE A 53 14.18 4.48 -1.74
C PHE A 53 13.76 5.55 -2.75
N ILE A 54 13.27 6.69 -2.27
CA ILE A 54 12.79 7.81 -3.08
C ILE A 54 13.61 9.05 -2.73
N GLU A 55 14.10 9.78 -3.74
CA GLU A 55 14.71 11.09 -3.52
C GLU A 55 13.65 12.07 -2.99
N ALA A 56 13.89 12.63 -1.80
CA ALA A 56 12.96 13.49 -1.07
C ALA A 56 13.48 14.93 -0.88
N GLY A 57 14.33 15.41 -1.78
CA GLY A 57 14.93 16.75 -1.76
C GLY A 57 16.44 16.72 -1.91
N ILE A 58 17.08 17.90 -1.89
CA ILE A 58 18.53 18.04 -1.98
C ILE A 58 19.14 17.36 -0.75
N ASN A 59 19.64 16.14 -0.96
CA ASN A 59 20.28 15.31 0.05
C ASN A 59 19.32 14.73 1.13
N GLN A 60 18.09 14.42 0.71
CA GLN A 60 17.17 13.60 1.49
C GLN A 60 16.78 12.35 0.71
N THR A 61 16.91 11.18 1.34
CA THR A 61 16.38 9.92 0.79
C THR A 61 15.28 9.41 1.70
N ARG A 62 14.09 9.22 1.16
CA ARG A 62 12.95 8.61 1.83
C ARG A 62 13.01 7.10 1.66
N LEU A 63 13.18 6.41 2.77
CA LEU A 63 13.13 4.95 2.88
C LEU A 63 11.70 4.54 3.28
N LYS A 64 11.05 3.72 2.45
CA LYS A 64 9.76 3.10 2.77
C LYS A 64 9.92 1.59 2.83
N ILE A 65 9.35 0.99 3.87
CA ILE A 65 9.27 -0.47 4.02
C ILE A 65 7.80 -0.85 3.95
N TYR A 66 7.46 -1.68 2.98
CA TYR A 66 6.15 -2.26 2.76
C TYR A 66 6.15 -3.74 3.11
N MET A 67 5.04 -4.22 3.64
CA MET A 67 4.75 -5.63 3.81
C MET A 67 3.64 -6.03 2.83
N ALA A 68 3.98 -6.89 1.88
CA ALA A 68 3.04 -7.51 0.97
C ALA A 68 2.54 -8.81 1.59
N VAL A 69 1.26 -8.85 1.92
CA VAL A 69 0.58 -10.03 2.47
C VAL A 69 -0.32 -10.61 1.38
N SER A 70 -0.21 -11.90 1.13
CA SER A 70 -1.08 -12.65 0.24
C SER A 70 -1.61 -13.88 0.96
N THR A 71 -2.92 -14.08 0.93
CA THR A 71 -3.53 -15.26 1.54
C THR A 71 -4.82 -15.64 0.83
N LYS A 72 -5.14 -16.92 0.84
CA LYS A 72 -6.42 -17.41 0.35
C LYS A 72 -7.37 -17.49 1.52
N VAL A 73 -8.58 -16.97 1.36
CA VAL A 73 -9.64 -17.05 2.37
C VAL A 73 -10.79 -17.85 1.78
N GLN A 74 -11.33 -18.78 2.58
CA GLN A 74 -12.52 -19.54 2.25
C GLN A 74 -13.70 -18.99 3.06
N ILE A 75 -14.74 -18.59 2.34
CA ILE A 75 -16.02 -18.18 2.93
C ILE A 75 -16.93 -19.41 2.92
N ILE A 76 -17.44 -19.76 4.10
CA ILE A 76 -18.33 -20.89 4.30
C ILE A 76 -19.73 -20.34 4.59
N ILE A 77 -20.66 -20.57 3.68
CA ILE A 77 -22.09 -20.34 3.86
C ILE A 77 -22.84 -21.66 3.75
N PRO A 78 -23.96 -21.85 4.46
CA PRO A 78 -24.82 -23.00 4.18
C PRO A 78 -25.23 -22.94 2.69
N PHE A 79 -25.03 -24.05 1.99
CA PHE A 79 -25.28 -24.27 0.55
C PHE A 79 -24.21 -23.80 -0.47
N ALA A 80 -23.14 -23.10 -0.07
CA ALA A 80 -22.04 -22.76 -0.98
C ALA A 80 -20.72 -22.43 -0.25
N GLY A 81 -19.59 -22.59 -0.95
CA GLY A 81 -18.28 -22.20 -0.42
C GLY A 81 -17.43 -21.58 -1.52
N ASN A 82 -16.96 -20.36 -1.30
CA ASN A 82 -16.11 -19.64 -2.26
C ASN A 82 -14.72 -19.42 -1.68
N LYS A 83 -13.70 -19.61 -2.51
CA LYS A 83 -12.30 -19.28 -2.19
C LYS A 83 -11.96 -17.96 -2.87
N ILE A 84 -11.39 -17.03 -2.10
CA ILE A 84 -11.03 -15.70 -2.57
C ILE A 84 -9.55 -15.48 -2.25
N ASP A 85 -8.80 -15.03 -3.24
CA ASP A 85 -7.42 -14.58 -3.03
C ASP A 85 -7.45 -13.14 -2.51
N VAL A 86 -6.82 -12.91 -1.37
CA VAL A 86 -6.72 -11.60 -0.72
C VAL A 86 -5.26 -11.16 -0.73
N SER A 87 -5.00 -9.97 -1.25
CA SER A 87 -3.67 -9.35 -1.22
C SER A 87 -3.75 -7.96 -0.63
N ALA A 88 -2.77 -7.61 0.20
CA ALA A 88 -2.68 -6.32 0.86
C ALA A 88 -1.23 -5.85 0.92
N ASN A 89 -0.99 -4.58 0.61
CA ASN A 89 0.31 -3.93 0.79
C ASN A 89 0.19 -2.94 1.95
N ILE A 90 0.90 -3.23 3.03
CA ILE A 90 0.80 -2.51 4.30
C ILE A 90 2.10 -1.73 4.51
N PRO A 91 2.08 -0.39 4.65
CA PRO A 91 3.27 0.37 5.02
C PRO A 91 3.64 0.03 6.47
N VAL A 92 4.89 -0.39 6.68
CA VAL A 92 5.40 -0.78 8.00
C VAL A 92 6.19 0.36 8.64
N SER A 93 7.04 1.00 7.85
CA SER A 93 7.91 2.07 8.31
C SER A 93 8.23 3.02 7.18
N GLU A 94 8.35 4.30 7.51
CA GLU A 94 8.85 5.34 6.63
C GLU A 94 9.86 6.18 7.40
N THR A 95 11.03 6.41 6.80
CA THR A 95 12.12 7.16 7.43
C THR A 95 12.75 8.10 6.41
N ILE A 96 13.11 9.31 6.84
CA ILE A 96 13.91 10.24 6.04
C ILE A 96 15.38 10.12 6.46
N ILE A 97 16.23 9.78 5.51
CA ILE A 97 17.68 9.76 5.66
C ILE A 97 18.19 11.11 5.16
N VAL A 98 18.82 11.87 6.04
CA VAL A 98 19.43 13.18 5.74
C VAL A 98 20.94 12.95 5.66
N GLY A 99 21.57 13.30 4.54
CA GLY A 99 23.03 13.29 4.42
C GLY A 99 23.62 14.70 4.58
N ASP A 100 24.74 14.98 3.93
CA ASP A 100 25.35 16.32 3.91
C ASP A 100 24.87 17.18 2.74
N VAL A 101 24.52 18.44 3.00
CA VAL A 101 24.11 19.39 1.96
C VAL A 101 25.37 19.85 1.19
N PRO A 102 25.38 19.80 -0.16
CA PRO A 102 26.52 20.25 -0.95
C PRO A 102 26.70 21.78 -0.85
N GLU A 103 27.95 22.26 -0.92
CA GLU A 103 28.27 23.71 -0.88
C GLU A 103 27.66 24.49 -2.06
N SER A 104 27.35 23.83 -3.18
CA SER A 104 26.69 24.42 -4.34
C SER A 104 25.76 23.41 -5.02
N TYR A 105 24.58 23.86 -5.45
CA TYR A 105 23.59 23.05 -6.17
C TYR A 105 23.13 23.80 -7.42
N ILE A 106 23.28 23.16 -8.58
CA ILE A 106 22.80 23.69 -9.86
C ILE A 106 21.89 22.63 -10.50
N ASN A 107 20.59 22.92 -10.60
CA ASN A 107 19.66 22.12 -11.38
C ASN A 107 19.57 22.71 -12.79
N VAL A 108 20.07 21.98 -13.79
CA VAL A 108 20.01 22.45 -15.18
C VAL A 108 18.85 21.77 -15.92
N PRO A 109 17.80 22.51 -16.32
CA PRO A 109 16.71 21.98 -17.12
C PRO A 109 17.24 21.44 -18.46
N LYS A 110 16.74 20.27 -18.89
CA LYS A 110 17.15 19.61 -20.14
C LYS A 110 16.61 20.27 -21.43
N ASP A 111 15.84 21.35 -21.32
CA ASP A 111 15.29 22.01 -22.51
C ASP A 111 16.29 22.99 -23.14
N ASN A 112 16.32 22.92 -24.48
CA ASN A 112 17.31 23.52 -25.39
C ASN A 112 17.83 24.91 -24.98
N ASN A 113 19.16 25.02 -24.88
CA ASN A 113 19.96 26.25 -24.78
C ASN A 113 19.90 27.05 -23.47
N ASP A 114 19.25 26.56 -22.41
CA ASP A 114 19.13 27.28 -21.14
C ASP A 114 20.40 27.23 -20.25
N PHE A 115 21.37 26.37 -20.59
CA PHE A 115 22.69 26.29 -19.94
C PHE A 115 23.43 27.65 -19.94
N LEU A 116 23.23 28.46 -20.98
CA LEU A 116 23.87 29.78 -21.12
C LEU A 116 23.28 30.85 -20.19
N LYS A 117 22.12 30.60 -19.56
CA LYS A 117 21.52 31.51 -18.58
C LYS A 117 22.00 31.30 -17.15
N VAL A 118 22.67 30.19 -16.89
CA VAL A 118 23.19 29.83 -15.56
C VAL A 118 24.65 30.28 -15.38
N VAL A 119 25.34 30.58 -16.49
CA VAL A 119 26.69 31.15 -16.48
C VAL A 119 26.57 32.68 -16.35
N PRO A 120 27.20 33.32 -15.36
CA PRO A 120 27.24 34.78 -15.27
C PRO A 120 27.91 35.33 -16.53
N THR A 121 27.14 36.06 -17.35
CA THR A 121 27.63 36.66 -18.61
C THR A 121 28.18 38.06 -18.41
N LYS A 122 27.98 38.66 -17.23
CA LYS A 122 28.59 39.95 -16.87
C LYS A 122 29.95 39.70 -16.22
N ASP A 123 30.99 40.32 -16.77
CA ASP A 123 32.32 40.37 -16.15
C ASP A 123 32.18 41.02 -14.76
N PRO A 124 32.52 40.31 -13.66
CA PRO A 124 32.36 40.84 -12.30
C PRO A 124 33.27 42.04 -12.01
N PHE A 125 34.18 42.39 -12.92
CA PHE A 125 35.10 43.51 -12.78
C PHE A 125 34.81 44.68 -13.74
N LYS A 126 33.68 44.65 -14.46
CA LYS A 126 33.30 45.71 -15.38
C LYS A 126 31.86 46.16 -15.13
N ASP A 127 31.72 47.30 -14.46
CA ASP A 127 30.43 47.98 -14.25
C ASP A 127 29.76 48.35 -15.58
#